data_AF-A0A7U9RPI8-F1
#
_entry.id   AF-A0A7U9RPI8-F1
#
_cell.length_a   1.000
_cell.length_b   1.000
_cell.length_c   1.000
_cell.angle_alpha   90.00
_cell.angle_beta   90.00
_cell.angle_gamma   90.00
#
_symmetry.space_group_name_H-M   'P 1'
#
loop_
_entity.id
_entity.type
_entity.pdbx_description
1 polymer ?
#
loop_
_entity_poly.entity_id
_entity_poly.type
_entity_poly.pdbx_seq_one_letter_code
_entity_poly.pdbx_strand_id
1 'polypeptide(L)'
;MQKIYEIDFAALSGKEKSKFILYLRDLAEECFAEYPFEVAIKAQLLIFTRWWNSYRLMVPENPTPKILEIIIEKLWDFQEGKLAQSKFEEFAKCLEAVVLEIATGDTEKMDEDEKYYDFEAEYFGDWDDCYTSFLIDVSYICYEICEREIAWTGVEDILDGDIADLKIPLLEEMEEESNCTAIALEKRTQQIYSTPTFCKVIALLQEDIRTALEGESITELRKRYQKEYLFPPEDCAKVTAEWC
;
A
#
# COMPACT_ATOMS: atom_id res chain seq x y z
N MET A 1 13.26 21.20 1.37
CA MET A 1 11.80 21.21 1.55
C MET A 1 11.50 20.75 2.98
N GLN A 2 10.33 21.03 3.55
CA GLN A 2 9.95 20.44 4.86
C GLN A 2 9.78 18.93 4.69
N LYS A 3 10.23 18.11 5.66
CA LYS A 3 10.12 16.66 5.54
C LYS A 3 8.64 16.26 5.54
N ILE A 4 8.29 15.22 4.77
CA ILE A 4 6.89 14.76 4.62
C ILE A 4 6.19 14.56 5.97
N TYR A 5 6.89 14.01 6.97
CA TYR A 5 6.35 13.72 8.30
C TYR A 5 6.29 14.93 9.25
N GLU A 6 6.82 16.09 8.85
CA GLU A 6 6.77 17.34 9.63
C GLU A 6 5.62 18.24 9.17
N ILE A 7 5.05 17.99 7.99
CA ILE A 7 3.97 18.80 7.42
C ILE A 7 2.67 18.55 8.21
N ASP A 8 2.09 19.60 8.77
CA ASP A 8 0.75 19.53 9.36
C ASP A 8 -0.31 19.50 8.25
N PHE A 9 -0.55 18.29 7.72
CA PHE A 9 -1.49 18.07 6.62
C PHE A 9 -2.90 18.57 6.95
N ALA A 10 -3.36 18.40 8.20
CA ALA A 10 -4.70 18.79 8.61
C ALA A 10 -4.92 20.31 8.53
N ALA A 11 -3.86 21.10 8.77
CA ALA A 11 -3.89 22.57 8.69
C ALA A 11 -3.79 23.13 7.26
N LEU A 12 -3.45 22.31 6.27
CA LEU A 12 -3.35 22.73 4.86
C LEU A 12 -4.73 23.11 4.29
N SER A 13 -4.75 24.08 3.38
CA SER A 13 -5.93 24.33 2.54
C SER A 13 -6.19 23.17 1.58
N GLY A 14 -7.43 23.02 1.08
CA GLY A 14 -7.77 21.94 0.14
C GLY A 14 -6.81 21.84 -1.06
N LYS A 15 -6.41 22.98 -1.64
CA LYS A 15 -5.43 23.02 -2.74
C LYS A 15 -4.03 22.55 -2.33
N GLU A 16 -3.60 22.90 -1.12
CA GLU A 16 -2.30 22.45 -0.60
C GLU A 16 -2.32 20.95 -0.29
N LYS A 17 -3.44 20.43 0.21
CA LYS A 17 -3.64 18.98 0.39
C LYS A 17 -3.55 18.23 -0.93
N SER A 18 -4.22 18.72 -1.99
CA SER A 18 -4.11 18.09 -3.31
C SER A 18 -2.69 18.10 -3.87
N LYS A 19 -1.94 19.19 -3.65
CA LYS A 19 -0.52 19.22 -4.02
C LYS A 19 0.32 18.25 -3.19
N PHE A 20 0.04 18.12 -1.90
CA PHE A 20 0.75 17.18 -1.04
C PHE A 20 0.60 15.74 -1.55
N ILE A 21 -0.62 15.33 -1.94
CA ILE A 21 -0.87 13.99 -2.49
C ILE A 21 -0.22 13.83 -3.86
N LEU A 22 -0.37 14.81 -4.75
CA LEU A 22 0.26 14.79 -6.09
C LEU A 22 1.80 14.68 -6.05
N TYR A 23 2.43 15.19 -4.99
CA TYR A 23 3.88 15.15 -4.81
C TYR A 23 4.29 14.17 -3.70
N LEU A 24 3.43 13.22 -3.32
CA LEU A 24 3.69 12.31 -2.20
C LEU A 24 4.98 11.52 -2.43
N ARG A 25 5.12 10.92 -3.64
CA ARG A 25 6.33 10.19 -4.03
C ARG A 25 7.57 11.06 -3.91
N ASP A 26 7.59 12.21 -4.58
CA ASP A 26 8.74 13.12 -4.59
C ASP A 26 9.12 13.56 -3.15
N LEU A 27 8.11 13.84 -2.31
CA LEU A 27 8.31 14.20 -0.90
C LEU A 27 8.91 13.04 -0.09
N ALA A 28 8.49 11.80 -0.35
CA ALA A 28 9.02 10.61 0.29
C ALA A 28 10.44 10.30 -0.18
N GLU A 29 10.71 10.34 -1.49
CA GLU A 29 12.05 10.18 -2.07
C GLU A 29 13.04 11.19 -1.50
N GLU A 30 12.69 12.49 -1.49
CA GLU A 30 13.53 13.53 -0.87
C GLU A 30 13.73 13.30 0.62
N CYS A 31 12.69 12.85 1.34
CA CYS A 31 12.77 12.57 2.76
C CYS A 31 13.78 11.45 3.07
N PHE A 32 13.83 10.42 2.22
CA PHE A 32 14.65 9.23 2.40
C PHE A 32 16.00 9.26 1.68
N ALA A 33 16.28 10.27 0.84
CA ALA A 33 17.51 10.38 0.05
C ALA A 33 18.82 10.33 0.86
N GLU A 34 18.79 10.74 2.14
CA GLU A 34 19.96 10.70 3.03
C GLU A 34 20.05 9.44 3.92
N TYR A 35 19.05 8.55 3.85
CA TYR A 35 18.99 7.34 4.67
C TYR A 35 19.35 6.09 3.85
N PRO A 36 19.81 5.02 4.52
CA PRO A 36 20.03 3.74 3.86
C PRO A 36 18.75 3.19 3.22
N PHE A 37 18.92 2.44 2.12
CA PHE A 37 17.86 1.77 1.37
C PHE A 37 16.90 0.98 2.28
N GLU A 38 17.46 0.26 3.26
CA GLU A 38 16.72 -0.57 4.20
C GLU A 38 15.77 0.25 5.08
N VAL A 39 16.07 1.51 5.34
CA VAL A 39 15.21 2.40 6.14
C VAL A 39 13.98 2.82 5.33
N ALA A 40 14.12 3.05 4.03
CA ALA A 40 13.00 3.33 3.12
C ALA A 40 12.10 2.11 2.94
N ILE A 41 12.67 0.93 2.68
CA ILE A 41 11.90 -0.33 2.58
C ILE A 41 11.17 -0.62 3.89
N LYS A 42 11.82 -0.40 5.04
CA LYS A 42 11.17 -0.54 6.34
C LYS A 42 9.95 0.38 6.45
N ALA A 43 10.07 1.66 6.08
CA ALA A 43 8.95 2.59 6.14
C ALA A 43 7.76 2.13 5.29
N GLN A 44 8.02 1.68 4.06
CA GLN A 44 6.98 1.13 3.19
C GLN A 44 6.35 -0.13 3.80
N LEU A 45 7.15 -1.05 4.35
CA LEU A 45 6.63 -2.25 5.03
C LEU A 45 5.71 -1.90 6.21
N LEU A 46 6.04 -0.88 7.00
CA LEU A 46 5.19 -0.43 8.11
C LEU A 46 3.83 0.07 7.59
N ILE A 47 3.85 0.92 6.56
CA ILE A 47 2.66 1.47 5.91
C ILE A 47 1.78 0.35 5.37
N PHE A 48 2.34 -0.53 4.53
CA PHE A 48 1.60 -1.63 3.93
C PHE A 48 1.12 -2.65 4.96
N THR A 49 1.85 -2.90 6.05
CA THR A 49 1.37 -3.79 7.13
C THR A 49 0.13 -3.19 7.80
N ARG A 50 0.14 -1.88 8.08
CA ARG A 50 -1.01 -1.18 8.67
C ARG A 50 -2.22 -1.21 7.74
N TRP A 51 -2.01 -0.97 6.45
CA TRP A 51 -3.06 -1.04 5.44
C TRP A 51 -3.61 -2.46 5.32
N TRP A 52 -2.74 -3.45 5.18
CA TRP A 52 -3.11 -4.86 5.12
C TRP A 52 -3.98 -5.29 6.30
N ASN A 53 -3.62 -4.88 7.52
CA ASN A 53 -4.41 -5.20 8.71
C ASN A 53 -5.85 -4.70 8.65
N SER A 54 -6.10 -3.58 7.98
CA SER A 54 -7.45 -3.09 7.72
C SER A 54 -8.10 -3.80 6.54
N TYR A 55 -7.38 -3.99 5.44
CA TYR A 55 -7.89 -4.61 4.21
C TYR A 55 -8.34 -6.04 4.44
N ARG A 56 -7.59 -6.80 5.23
CA ARG A 56 -7.94 -8.19 5.52
C ARG A 56 -9.21 -8.38 6.37
N LEU A 57 -9.77 -7.28 6.88
CA LEU A 57 -11.03 -7.24 7.62
C LEU A 57 -12.18 -6.66 6.77
N MET A 58 -11.87 -6.14 5.58
CA MET A 58 -12.87 -5.71 4.60
C MET A 58 -13.41 -6.93 3.85
N VAL A 59 -14.58 -6.78 3.23
CA VAL A 59 -15.21 -7.82 2.42
C VAL A 59 -15.35 -9.15 3.18
N PRO A 60 -16.00 -9.17 4.36
CA PRO A 60 -16.07 -10.38 5.19
C PRO A 60 -16.72 -11.58 4.49
N GLU A 61 -17.52 -11.34 3.45
CA GLU A 61 -18.08 -12.34 2.54
C GLU A 61 -17.05 -13.07 1.67
N ASN A 62 -15.91 -12.42 1.35
CA ASN A 62 -14.86 -12.99 0.51
C ASN A 62 -13.58 -13.17 1.35
N PRO A 63 -13.13 -14.42 1.58
CA PRO A 63 -11.89 -14.63 2.30
C PRO A 63 -10.73 -13.99 1.55
N THR A 64 -9.86 -13.32 2.28
CA THR A 64 -8.67 -12.68 1.72
C THR A 64 -7.74 -13.71 1.09
N PRO A 65 -7.24 -13.50 -0.14
CA PRO A 65 -6.28 -14.39 -0.78
C PRO A 65 -5.04 -14.59 0.09
N LYS A 66 -4.65 -15.85 0.34
CA LYS A 66 -3.55 -16.16 1.28
C LYS A 66 -2.21 -15.58 0.85
N ILE A 67 -2.00 -15.41 -0.45
CA ILE A 67 -0.76 -14.85 -1.00
C ILE A 67 -0.44 -13.46 -0.44
N LEU A 68 -1.44 -12.63 -0.12
CA LEU A 68 -1.21 -11.29 0.42
C LEU A 68 -0.56 -11.33 1.81
N GLU A 69 -1.06 -12.18 2.70
CA GLU A 69 -0.42 -12.41 4.01
C GLU A 69 0.99 -13.00 3.82
N ILE A 70 1.17 -13.91 2.85
CA ILE A 70 2.49 -14.51 2.55
C ILE A 70 3.49 -13.45 2.07
N ILE A 71 3.08 -12.50 1.23
CA ILE A 71 3.94 -11.39 0.77
C ILE A 71 4.38 -10.55 1.96
N ILE A 72 3.45 -10.10 2.80
CA ILE A 72 3.74 -9.29 3.99
C ILE A 72 4.68 -10.04 4.94
N GLU A 73 4.42 -11.33 5.21
CA GLU A 73 5.26 -12.13 6.11
C GLU A 73 6.67 -12.36 5.53
N LYS A 74 6.81 -12.53 4.21
CA LYS A 74 8.12 -12.63 3.55
C LYS A 74 8.90 -11.32 3.58
N LEU A 75 8.22 -10.18 3.44
CA LEU A 75 8.85 -8.86 3.60
C LEU A 75 9.37 -8.67 5.03
N TRP A 76 8.58 -9.06 6.04
CA TRP A 76 9.04 -9.05 7.43
C TRP A 76 10.22 -10.01 7.68
N ASP A 77 10.14 -11.25 7.20
CA ASP A 77 11.22 -12.22 7.35
C ASP A 77 12.51 -11.75 6.66
N PHE A 78 12.39 -11.08 5.52
CA PHE A 78 13.52 -10.47 4.82
C PHE A 78 14.14 -9.33 5.65
N GLN A 79 13.34 -8.40 6.15
CA GLN A 79 13.82 -7.29 7.01
C GLN A 79 14.44 -7.78 8.33
N GLU A 80 13.96 -8.90 8.89
CA GLU A 80 14.54 -9.52 10.08
C GLU A 80 15.81 -10.34 9.79
N GLY A 81 16.20 -10.50 8.53
CA GLY A 81 17.33 -11.34 8.10
C GLY A 81 17.07 -12.84 8.26
N LYS A 82 15.80 -13.25 8.39
CA LYS A 82 15.37 -14.66 8.46
C LYS A 82 15.22 -15.29 7.07
N LEU A 83 14.96 -14.48 6.05
CA LEU A 83 14.88 -14.90 4.66
C LEU A 83 16.11 -14.39 3.90
N ALA A 84 16.84 -15.31 3.27
CA ALA A 84 18.02 -14.97 2.49
C ALA A 84 17.65 -14.20 1.21
N GLN A 85 18.48 -13.23 0.80
CA GLN A 85 18.30 -12.42 -0.40
C GLN A 85 17.91 -13.25 -1.63
N SER A 86 18.68 -14.29 -1.96
CA SER A 86 18.42 -15.12 -3.15
C SER A 86 17.07 -15.85 -3.12
N LYS A 87 16.55 -16.15 -1.92
CA LYS A 87 15.24 -16.77 -1.74
C LYS A 87 14.11 -15.76 -1.80
N PHE A 88 14.35 -14.53 -1.37
CA PHE A 88 13.43 -13.43 -1.58
C PHE A 88 13.33 -13.08 -3.07
N GLU A 89 14.47 -12.93 -3.77
CA GLU A 89 14.51 -12.65 -5.21
C GLU A 89 13.82 -13.73 -6.05
N GLU A 90 14.03 -15.01 -5.70
CA GLU A 90 13.33 -16.13 -6.36
C GLU A 90 11.81 -16.02 -6.20
N PHE A 91 11.33 -15.70 -4.99
CA PHE A 91 9.91 -15.47 -4.73
C PHE A 91 9.38 -14.24 -5.49
N ALA A 92 10.09 -13.12 -5.41
CA ALA A 92 9.69 -11.87 -6.04
C ALA A 92 9.59 -12.01 -7.57
N LYS A 93 10.51 -12.76 -8.19
CA LYS A 93 10.46 -13.01 -9.64
C LYS A 93 9.24 -13.83 -10.06
N CYS A 94 8.87 -14.86 -9.28
CA CYS A 94 7.65 -15.61 -9.55
C CYS A 94 6.39 -14.76 -9.31
N LEU A 95 6.38 -13.98 -8.23
CA LEU A 95 5.29 -13.04 -7.94
C LEU A 95 5.11 -12.03 -9.08
N GLU A 96 6.19 -11.43 -9.57
CA GLU A 96 6.16 -10.45 -10.66
C GLU A 96 5.54 -11.02 -11.94
N ALA A 97 5.84 -12.29 -12.29
CA ALA A 97 5.25 -12.94 -13.46
C ALA A 97 3.73 -13.06 -13.35
N VAL A 98 3.23 -13.53 -12.20
CA VAL A 98 1.80 -13.69 -11.95
C VAL A 98 1.09 -12.34 -11.83
N VAL A 99 1.71 -11.36 -11.15
CA VAL A 99 1.15 -10.02 -11.02
C VAL A 99 1.02 -9.33 -12.38
N LEU A 100 2.00 -9.50 -13.27
CA LEU A 100 1.95 -8.96 -14.63
C LEU A 100 0.76 -9.55 -15.41
N GLU A 101 0.56 -10.86 -15.35
CA GLU A 101 -0.59 -11.53 -15.97
C GLU A 101 -1.91 -11.00 -15.39
N ILE A 102 -2.07 -10.95 -14.07
CA ILE A 102 -3.29 -10.45 -13.42
C ILE A 102 -3.55 -8.99 -13.81
N ALA A 103 -2.53 -8.14 -13.80
CA ALA A 103 -2.67 -6.71 -14.04
C ALA A 103 -2.96 -6.36 -15.51
N THR A 104 -2.46 -7.15 -16.46
CA THR A 104 -2.45 -6.76 -17.89
C THR A 104 -3.03 -7.80 -18.84
N GLY A 105 -3.18 -9.04 -18.39
CA GLY A 105 -3.46 -10.21 -19.23
C GLY A 105 -2.27 -10.68 -20.08
N ASP A 106 -1.07 -10.13 -19.85
CA ASP A 106 0.15 -10.50 -20.57
C ASP A 106 0.79 -11.76 -19.96
N THR A 107 0.81 -12.84 -20.74
CA THR A 107 1.39 -14.13 -20.34
C THR A 107 2.83 -14.34 -20.83
N GLU A 108 3.43 -13.38 -21.55
CA GLU A 108 4.76 -13.55 -22.16
C GLU A 108 5.82 -13.93 -21.11
N LYS A 109 5.74 -13.33 -19.92
CA LYS A 109 6.65 -13.63 -18.80
C LYS A 109 6.37 -15.00 -18.16
N MET A 110 5.10 -15.38 -18.03
CA MET A 110 4.69 -16.69 -17.52
C MET A 110 5.21 -17.83 -18.42
N ASP A 111 5.19 -17.61 -19.74
CA ASP A 111 5.65 -18.57 -20.75
C ASP A 111 7.18 -18.78 -20.78
N GLU A 112 7.96 -17.96 -20.07
CA GLU A 112 9.42 -18.12 -20.00
C GLU A 112 9.86 -19.36 -19.18
N ASP A 113 9.07 -19.78 -18.18
CA ASP A 113 9.44 -20.83 -17.23
C ASP A 113 8.21 -21.47 -16.55
N GLU A 114 8.07 -22.81 -16.66
CA GLU A 114 6.95 -23.58 -16.09
C GLU A 114 6.77 -23.34 -14.58
N LYS A 115 7.84 -23.01 -13.86
CA LYS A 115 7.77 -22.74 -12.42
C LYS A 115 6.85 -21.57 -12.05
N TYR A 116 6.59 -20.63 -12.97
CA TYR A 116 5.70 -19.50 -12.69
C TYR A 116 4.24 -19.95 -12.64
N TYR A 117 3.84 -20.86 -13.53
CA TYR A 117 2.53 -21.52 -13.46
C TYR A 117 2.41 -22.42 -12.22
N ASP A 118 3.48 -23.14 -11.84
CA ASP A 118 3.50 -23.90 -10.58
C ASP A 118 3.29 -22.98 -9.36
N PHE A 119 3.93 -21.81 -9.36
CA PHE A 119 3.80 -20.80 -8.30
C PHE A 119 2.39 -20.22 -8.24
N GLU A 120 1.81 -19.85 -9.38
CA GLU A 120 0.42 -19.40 -9.48
C GLU A 120 -0.53 -20.46 -8.90
N ALA A 121 -0.41 -21.72 -9.35
CA ALA A 121 -1.25 -22.81 -8.88
C ALA A 121 -1.10 -23.08 -7.38
N GLU A 122 0.08 -22.87 -6.81
CA GLU A 122 0.34 -23.05 -5.38
C GLU A 122 -0.29 -21.92 -4.53
N TYR A 123 -0.19 -20.66 -4.98
CA TYR A 123 -0.46 -19.50 -4.14
C TYR A 123 -1.72 -18.70 -4.49
N PHE A 124 -2.24 -18.81 -5.71
CA PHE A 124 -3.35 -17.99 -6.23
C PHE A 124 -4.65 -18.77 -6.43
N GLY A 125 -4.75 -20.01 -5.94
CA GLY A 125 -5.96 -20.82 -6.08
C GLY A 125 -7.22 -20.25 -5.38
N ASP A 126 -7.06 -19.28 -4.47
CA ASP A 126 -8.14 -18.53 -3.82
C ASP A 126 -8.16 -17.04 -4.20
N TRP A 127 -7.58 -16.69 -5.35
CA TRP A 127 -7.51 -15.30 -5.83
C TRP A 127 -8.89 -14.67 -6.07
N ASP A 128 -9.00 -13.38 -5.73
CA ASP A 128 -10.20 -12.56 -5.88
C ASP A 128 -9.79 -11.17 -6.38
N ASP A 129 -10.43 -10.71 -7.45
CA ASP A 129 -10.10 -9.46 -8.14
C ASP A 129 -10.23 -8.23 -7.22
N CYS A 130 -11.01 -8.32 -6.14
CA CYS A 130 -11.17 -7.27 -5.13
C CYS A 130 -9.85 -6.80 -4.52
N TYR A 131 -8.80 -7.62 -4.58
CA TYR A 131 -7.50 -7.33 -3.99
C TYR A 131 -6.41 -7.02 -5.02
N THR A 132 -6.78 -6.86 -6.29
CA THR A 132 -5.82 -6.65 -7.40
C THR A 132 -4.97 -5.41 -7.20
N SER A 133 -5.58 -4.27 -6.88
CA SER A 133 -4.83 -3.02 -6.64
C SER A 133 -3.83 -3.20 -5.50
N PHE A 134 -4.27 -3.75 -4.36
CA PHE A 134 -3.39 -4.00 -3.22
C PHE A 134 -2.23 -4.95 -3.57
N LEU A 135 -2.49 -6.02 -4.35
CA LEU A 135 -1.47 -6.96 -4.80
C LEU A 135 -0.41 -6.27 -5.68
N ILE A 136 -0.85 -5.52 -6.69
CA ILE A 136 0.05 -4.80 -7.60
C ILE A 136 0.93 -3.87 -6.78
N ASP A 137 0.33 -3.09 -5.89
CA ASP A 137 1.02 -2.04 -5.17
C ASP A 137 1.99 -2.58 -4.11
N VAL A 138 1.61 -3.63 -3.38
CA VAL A 138 2.53 -4.27 -2.41
C VAL A 138 3.66 -5.00 -3.14
N SER A 139 3.44 -5.48 -4.37
CA SER A 139 4.47 -6.15 -5.16
C SER A 139 5.60 -5.20 -5.59
N TYR A 140 5.33 -3.88 -5.68
CA TYR A 140 6.39 -2.91 -5.95
C TYR A 140 7.48 -2.95 -4.88
N ILE A 141 7.17 -3.18 -3.60
CA ILE A 141 8.22 -3.31 -2.58
C ILE A 141 9.16 -4.48 -2.91
N CYS A 142 8.61 -5.61 -3.39
CA CYS A 142 9.41 -6.76 -3.79
C CYS A 142 10.32 -6.42 -4.98
N TYR A 143 9.79 -5.69 -5.97
CA TYR A 143 10.55 -5.19 -7.11
C TYR A 143 11.67 -4.23 -6.68
N GLU A 144 11.35 -3.24 -5.84
CA GLU A 144 12.29 -2.27 -5.28
C GLU A 144 13.45 -2.95 -4.54
N ILE A 145 13.17 -4.00 -3.75
CA ILE A 145 14.19 -4.83 -3.08
C ILE A 145 15.11 -5.53 -4.08
N CYS A 146 14.56 -6.08 -5.16
CA CYS A 146 15.33 -6.83 -6.16
C CYS A 146 16.21 -5.91 -7.02
N GLU A 147 15.65 -4.79 -7.48
CA GLU A 147 16.37 -3.82 -8.32
C GLU A 147 17.22 -2.84 -7.51
N ARG A 148 17.00 -2.78 -6.18
CA ARG A 148 17.58 -1.80 -5.27
C ARG A 148 17.32 -0.35 -5.70
N GLU A 149 16.10 -0.11 -6.16
CA GLU A 149 15.58 1.19 -6.54
C GLU A 149 14.37 1.51 -5.67
N ILE A 150 14.26 2.73 -5.16
CA ILE A 150 13.13 3.16 -4.34
C ILE A 150 12.28 4.10 -5.18
N ALA A 151 10.99 3.80 -5.33
CA ALA A 151 10.08 4.57 -6.17
C ALA A 151 8.80 5.00 -5.44
N TRP A 152 8.46 4.42 -4.27
CA TRP A 152 7.25 4.76 -3.49
C TRP A 152 5.92 4.69 -4.28
N THR A 153 5.95 4.14 -5.50
CA THR A 153 4.81 4.11 -6.43
C THR A 153 3.62 3.39 -5.81
N GLY A 154 3.84 2.20 -5.24
CA GLY A 154 2.76 1.46 -4.58
C GLY A 154 2.15 2.19 -3.36
N VAL A 155 2.90 3.06 -2.69
CA VAL A 155 2.35 3.89 -1.60
C VAL A 155 1.49 5.02 -2.15
N GLU A 156 1.95 5.69 -3.21
CA GLU A 156 1.19 6.75 -3.90
C GLU A 156 -0.11 6.20 -4.49
N ASP A 157 -0.03 5.09 -5.22
CA ASP A 157 -1.14 4.50 -5.98
C ASP A 157 -2.27 4.00 -5.05
N ILE A 158 -1.96 3.27 -3.97
CA ILE A 158 -2.99 2.90 -2.98
C ILE A 158 -3.58 4.13 -2.30
N LEU A 159 -2.73 5.10 -1.92
CA LEU A 159 -3.21 6.23 -1.13
C LEU A 159 -4.21 7.08 -1.91
N ASP A 160 -3.89 7.40 -3.17
CA ASP A 160 -4.74 8.25 -4.02
C ASP A 160 -5.88 7.45 -4.65
N GLY A 161 -5.57 6.30 -5.26
CA GLY A 161 -6.57 5.51 -5.99
C GLY A 161 -7.50 4.76 -5.06
N ASP A 162 -6.98 3.85 -4.24
CA ASP A 162 -7.86 2.96 -3.49
C ASP A 162 -8.40 3.61 -2.21
N ILE A 163 -7.52 4.16 -1.37
CA ILE A 163 -7.93 4.77 -0.11
C ILE A 163 -8.74 6.04 -0.37
N ALA A 164 -8.19 7.02 -1.10
CA ALA A 164 -8.85 8.31 -1.25
C ALA A 164 -10.10 8.24 -2.15
N ASP A 165 -10.03 7.60 -3.32
CA ASP A 165 -11.17 7.60 -4.24
C ASP A 165 -12.25 6.56 -3.90
N LEU A 166 -11.90 5.44 -3.27
CA LEU A 166 -12.88 4.38 -2.95
C LEU A 166 -13.26 4.35 -1.48
N LYS A 167 -12.28 4.21 -0.57
CA LYS A 167 -12.58 3.91 0.84
C LYS A 167 -13.06 5.14 1.63
N ILE A 168 -12.48 6.32 1.41
CA ILE A 168 -12.88 7.54 2.14
C ILE A 168 -14.32 7.97 1.82
N PRO A 169 -14.76 8.08 0.56
CA PRO A 169 -16.15 8.42 0.23
C PRO A 169 -17.16 7.51 0.93
N LEU A 170 -16.89 6.21 0.98
CA LEU A 170 -17.74 5.23 1.65
C LEU A 170 -17.79 5.47 3.17
N LEU A 171 -16.62 5.58 3.82
CA LEU A 171 -16.54 5.72 5.27
C LEU A 171 -17.07 7.07 5.80
N GLU A 172 -17.01 8.12 4.97
CA GLU A 172 -17.51 9.46 5.28
C GLU A 172 -18.93 9.70 4.72
N GLU A 173 -19.59 8.65 4.19
CA GLU A 173 -20.95 8.69 3.63
C GLU A 173 -21.14 9.82 2.60
N MET A 174 -20.14 10.04 1.76
CA MET A 174 -20.12 11.13 0.80
C MET A 174 -20.97 10.79 -0.44
N GLU A 175 -21.75 11.76 -0.92
CA GLU A 175 -22.52 11.59 -2.16
C GLU A 175 -21.60 11.36 -3.37
N GLU A 176 -22.07 10.54 -4.32
CA GLU A 176 -21.43 10.36 -5.61
C GLU A 176 -21.42 11.67 -6.41
N GLU A 177 -20.27 12.02 -6.98
CA GLU A 177 -20.18 13.17 -7.87
C GLU A 177 -20.57 12.78 -9.29
N SER A 178 -21.82 13.07 -9.65
CA SER A 178 -22.33 12.83 -11.01
C SER A 178 -21.73 13.75 -12.08
N ASN A 179 -21.08 14.86 -11.69
CA ASN A 179 -20.48 15.81 -12.60
C ASN A 179 -19.00 15.50 -12.85
N CYS A 180 -18.71 14.87 -13.99
CA CYS A 180 -17.33 14.52 -14.40
C CYS A 180 -16.52 15.70 -14.99
N THR A 181 -16.90 16.96 -14.76
CA THR A 181 -16.04 18.09 -15.19
C THR A 181 -14.79 18.18 -14.34
N ALA A 182 -13.65 18.55 -14.94
CA ALA A 182 -12.38 18.67 -14.22
C ALA A 182 -12.46 19.55 -12.96
N ILE A 183 -13.26 20.62 -13.00
CA ILE A 183 -13.46 21.52 -11.84
C ILE A 183 -14.24 20.83 -10.72
N ALA A 184 -15.26 20.03 -11.08
CA ALA A 184 -16.05 19.29 -10.10
C ALA A 184 -15.21 18.17 -9.46
N LEU A 185 -14.44 17.43 -10.27
CA LEU A 185 -13.50 16.42 -9.78
C LEU A 185 -12.43 17.03 -8.88
N GLU A 186 -11.78 18.13 -9.28
CA GLU A 186 -10.80 18.82 -8.43
C GLU A 186 -11.40 19.24 -7.08
N LYS A 187 -12.63 19.75 -7.09
CA LYS A 187 -13.34 20.11 -5.85
C LYS A 187 -13.67 18.88 -5.01
N ARG A 188 -14.08 17.77 -5.63
CA ARG A 188 -14.39 16.51 -4.96
C ARG A 188 -13.15 15.95 -4.27
N THR A 189 -12.03 15.90 -4.98
CA THR A 189 -10.71 15.50 -4.45
C THR A 189 -10.31 16.37 -3.25
N GLN A 190 -10.46 17.70 -3.34
CA GLN A 190 -10.18 18.60 -2.21
C GLN A 190 -11.11 18.35 -1.01
N GLN A 191 -12.35 17.95 -1.24
CA GLN A 191 -13.28 17.57 -0.17
C GLN A 191 -12.86 16.25 0.50
N ILE A 192 -12.53 15.22 -0.29
CA ILE A 192 -12.03 13.92 0.20
C ILE A 192 -10.82 14.15 1.11
N TYR A 193 -9.83 14.89 0.62
CA TYR A 193 -8.62 15.15 1.39
C TYR A 193 -8.86 16.01 2.64
N SER A 194 -9.97 16.72 2.69
CA SER A 194 -10.37 17.54 3.83
C SER A 194 -11.21 16.81 4.87
N THR A 195 -11.58 15.56 4.61
CA THR A 195 -12.31 14.73 5.59
C THR A 195 -11.45 14.43 6.82
N PRO A 196 -12.06 14.29 8.02
CA PRO A 196 -11.35 13.86 9.21
C PRO A 196 -10.66 12.50 9.03
N THR A 197 -11.32 11.54 8.36
CA THR A 197 -10.76 10.20 8.15
C THR A 197 -9.53 10.25 7.26
N PHE A 198 -9.53 10.99 6.14
CA PHE A 198 -8.34 11.08 5.31
C PHE A 198 -7.20 11.83 6.00
N CYS A 199 -7.50 12.89 6.77
CA CYS A 199 -6.46 13.55 7.58
C CYS A 199 -5.80 12.59 8.58
N LYS A 200 -6.57 11.65 9.15
CA LYS A 200 -6.04 10.59 10.01
C LYS A 200 -5.20 9.58 9.23
N VAL A 201 -5.60 9.18 8.03
CA VAL A 201 -4.79 8.33 7.13
C VAL A 201 -3.40 8.93 6.92
N ILE A 202 -3.32 10.22 6.57
CA ILE A 202 -2.04 10.91 6.36
C ILE A 202 -1.23 10.99 7.67
N ALA A 203 -1.88 11.28 8.80
CA ALA A 203 -1.20 11.31 10.09
C ALA A 203 -0.55 9.96 10.46
N LEU A 204 -1.23 8.84 10.17
CA LEU A 204 -0.72 7.49 10.39
C LEU A 204 0.44 7.16 9.43
N LEU A 205 0.33 7.51 8.15
CA LEU A 205 1.43 7.38 7.19
C LEU A 205 2.67 8.14 7.65
N GLN A 206 2.50 9.39 8.11
CA GLN A 206 3.58 10.20 8.66
C GLN A 206 4.16 9.61 9.95
N GLU A 207 3.33 8.96 10.78
CA GLU A 207 3.77 8.23 11.98
C GLU A 207 4.60 7.00 11.64
N ASP A 208 4.20 6.23 10.63
CA ASP A 208 4.93 5.06 10.16
C ASP A 208 6.30 5.46 9.59
N ILE A 209 6.36 6.58 8.86
CA ILE A 209 7.62 7.18 8.42
C ILE A 209 8.50 7.57 9.62
N ARG A 210 7.97 8.29 10.62
CA ARG A 210 8.75 8.65 11.83
C ARG A 210 9.26 7.42 12.55
N THR A 211 8.41 6.43 12.74
CA THR A 211 8.75 5.15 13.36
C THR A 211 9.94 4.49 12.64
N ALA A 212 9.92 4.46 11.31
CA ALA A 212 11.00 3.86 10.54
C ALA A 212 12.35 4.59 10.78
N LEU A 213 12.33 5.88 11.08
CA LEU A 213 13.53 6.67 11.36
C LEU A 213 14.06 6.47 12.79
N GLU A 214 13.24 6.01 13.75
CA GLU A 214 13.56 5.95 15.18
C GLU A 214 14.49 4.79 15.61
N GLY A 215 15.04 4.01 14.67
CA GLY A 215 16.04 2.98 14.98
C GLY A 215 15.54 1.79 15.80
N GLU A 216 14.22 1.64 15.97
CA GLU A 216 13.59 0.48 16.63
C GLU A 216 13.92 -0.82 15.88
N SER A 217 14.10 -1.93 16.62
CA SER A 217 14.39 -3.23 16.01
C SER A 217 13.19 -3.76 15.23
N ILE A 218 13.44 -4.38 14.07
CA ILE A 218 12.40 -4.97 13.20
C ILE A 218 11.51 -5.97 13.97
N THR A 219 12.08 -6.78 14.86
CA THR A 219 11.30 -7.77 15.61
C THR A 219 10.28 -7.16 16.57
N GLU A 220 10.61 -6.04 17.22
CA GLU A 220 9.64 -5.33 18.07
C GLU A 220 8.60 -4.59 17.22
N LEU A 221 9.04 -3.99 16.10
CA LEU A 221 8.13 -3.40 15.11
C LEU A 221 7.10 -4.41 14.60
N ARG A 222 7.52 -5.62 14.19
CA ARG A 222 6.60 -6.67 13.71
C ARG A 222 5.52 -7.00 14.73
N LYS A 223 5.89 -7.18 16.00
CA LYS A 223 4.93 -7.47 17.09
C LYS A 223 3.94 -6.34 17.33
N ARG A 224 4.41 -5.09 17.23
CA ARG A 224 3.55 -3.90 17.38
C ARG A 224 2.60 -3.80 16.19
N TYR A 225 3.14 -3.83 14.98
CA TYR A 225 2.39 -3.61 13.75
C TYR A 225 1.36 -4.69 13.44
N GLN A 226 1.44 -5.89 14.03
CA GLN A 226 0.35 -6.88 13.96
C GLN A 226 -1.00 -6.38 14.51
N LYS A 227 -1.00 -5.28 15.26
CA LYS A 227 -2.20 -4.70 15.91
C LYS A 227 -2.46 -3.25 15.48
N GLU A 228 -1.71 -2.76 14.51
CA GLU A 228 -1.80 -1.41 13.99
C GLU A 228 -2.68 -1.43 12.74
N TYR A 229 -3.79 -0.69 12.77
CA TYR A 229 -4.77 -0.65 11.69
C TYR A 229 -4.80 0.75 11.08
N LEU A 230 -5.18 0.84 9.80
CA LEU A 230 -5.45 2.10 9.13
C LEU A 230 -6.81 2.65 9.59
N PHE A 231 -7.82 1.79 9.51
CA PHE A 231 -9.19 2.03 9.96
C PHE A 231 -9.54 1.12 11.14
N PRO A 232 -10.41 1.58 12.05
CA PRO A 232 -10.96 0.72 13.09
C PRO A 232 -11.59 -0.56 12.49
N PRO A 233 -11.44 -1.74 13.11
CA PRO A 233 -12.03 -2.99 12.62
C PRO A 233 -13.54 -2.90 12.33
N GLU A 234 -14.27 -2.13 13.13
CA GLU A 234 -15.70 -1.88 12.95
C GLU A 234 -16.04 -1.08 11.68
N ASP A 235 -15.12 -0.22 11.22
CA ASP A 235 -15.26 0.53 9.98
C ASP A 235 -14.86 -0.32 8.78
N CYS A 236 -13.82 -1.16 8.91
CA CYS A 236 -13.44 -2.13 7.87
C CYS A 236 -14.61 -3.06 7.50
N ALA A 237 -15.36 -3.54 8.50
CA ALA A 237 -16.49 -4.44 8.29
C ALA A 237 -17.69 -3.81 7.53
N LYS A 238 -17.66 -2.48 7.29
CA LYS A 238 -18.66 -1.79 6.47
C LYS A 238 -18.35 -1.88 4.97
N VAL A 239 -17.11 -2.18 4.61
CA VAL A 239 -16.68 -2.33 3.22
C VAL A 239 -17.06 -3.73 2.73
N THR A 240 -17.90 -3.80 1.70
CA THR A 240 -18.40 -5.05 1.10
C THR A 240 -17.89 -5.21 -0.33
N ALA A 241 -18.10 -6.38 -0.93
CA ALA A 241 -17.64 -6.72 -2.28
C ALA A 241 -18.19 -5.80 -3.39
N GLU A 242 -19.24 -5.03 -3.11
CA GLU A 242 -19.78 -4.00 -4.02
C GLU A 242 -18.84 -2.78 -4.17
N TRP A 243 -17.82 -2.68 -3.31
CA TRP A 243 -16.91 -1.52 -3.17
C TRP A 243 -15.44 -1.88 -3.37
N CYS A 244 -15.22 -3.01 -4.05
CA CYS A 244 -13.93 -3.53 -4.44
C CYS A 244 -13.65 -3.30 -5.92
#